data_AF-A0A370EPD3-F1
#
_entry.id   AF-A0A370EPD3-F1
#
_cell.length_a   1.000
_cell.length_b   1.000
_cell.length_c   1.000
_cell.angle_alpha   90.00
_cell.angle_beta   90.00
_cell.angle_gamma   90.00
#
_symmetry.space_group_name_H-M   'P 1'
#
loop_
_entity.id
_entity.type
_entity.pdbx_description
1 polymer ?
#
loop_
_entity_poly.entity_id
_entity_poly.type
_entity_poly.pdbx_seq_one_letter_code
_entity_poly.pdbx_strand_id
1 'polypeptide(L)'
;MPLSPKTILSGWKNYLDKSEVTEDTAKQRAVVCATCSNAKQGKLLAFIKDSLTEIKGAYCALCHCPLSAKVRSTDICPDNKWNDPI
;
A
#
# COMPACT_ATOMS: atom_id res chain seq x y z
N MET A 1 22.11 19.98 14.83
CA MET A 1 21.10 20.91 15.39
C MET A 1 19.72 20.35 15.02
N PRO A 2 18.83 20.08 15.98
CA PRO A 2 17.64 19.25 15.75
C PRO A 2 16.58 19.98 14.92
N LEU A 3 15.88 19.22 14.08
CA LEU A 3 14.87 19.71 13.12
C LEU A 3 13.65 20.29 13.83
N SER A 4 13.14 21.42 13.34
CA SER A 4 12.01 22.14 13.96
C SER A 4 10.66 21.40 13.77
N PRO A 5 9.67 21.58 14.66
CA PRO A 5 8.35 20.97 14.53
C PRO A 5 7.62 21.32 13.22
N LYS A 6 7.88 22.51 12.66
CA LYS A 6 7.34 22.96 11.37
C LYS A 6 7.88 22.12 10.19
N THR A 7 9.10 21.62 10.30
CA THR A 7 9.74 20.77 9.27
C THR A 7 9.22 19.33 9.29
N ILE A 8 8.74 18.86 10.45
CA ILE A 8 8.07 17.56 10.58
C ILE A 8 6.67 17.63 9.96
N LEU A 9 5.90 18.69 10.23
CA LEU A 9 4.56 18.86 9.67
C LEU A 9 4.55 19.00 8.14
N SER A 10 5.54 19.65 7.52
CA SER A 10 5.66 19.73 6.06
C SER A 10 6.14 18.42 5.41
N GLY A 11 6.95 17.63 6.11
CA GLY A 11 7.39 16.29 5.66
C GLY A 11 6.23 15.29 5.53
N TRP A 12 5.30 15.30 6.49
CA TRP A 12 4.10 14.46 6.43
C TRP A 12 3.05 14.97 5.43
N LYS A 13 2.96 16.30 5.21
CA LYS A 13 2.10 16.87 4.17
C LYS A 13 2.57 16.47 2.77
N ASN A 14 3.88 16.51 2.46
CA ASN A 14 4.41 15.99 1.19
C ASN A 14 4.33 14.46 1.06
N TYR A 15 4.31 13.72 2.17
CA TYR A 15 4.09 12.27 2.17
C TYR A 15 2.63 11.89 1.85
N LEU A 16 1.66 12.78 2.12
CA LEU A 16 0.23 12.55 1.89
C LEU A 16 -0.33 13.26 0.63
N ASP A 17 0.31 14.32 0.11
CA ASP A 17 -0.25 15.16 -0.97
C ASP A 17 -0.18 14.56 -2.40
N LYS A 18 0.53 13.44 -2.65
CA LYS A 18 0.69 12.93 -4.03
C LYS A 18 0.76 11.41 -4.14
N SER A 19 -0.19 10.69 -3.55
CA SER A 19 -0.49 9.37 -4.11
C SER A 19 -1.11 9.61 -5.49
N GLU A 20 -0.33 9.47 -6.56
CA GLU A 20 -0.86 9.45 -7.95
C GLU A 20 -1.97 8.40 -8.10
N VAL A 21 -1.95 7.40 -7.21
CA VAL A 21 -2.94 6.34 -7.08
C VAL A 21 -4.08 6.79 -6.19
N THR A 22 -5.29 6.88 -6.75
CA THR A 22 -6.48 7.18 -5.95
C THR A 22 -6.82 6.04 -4.99
N GLU A 23 -7.51 6.33 -3.89
CA GLU A 23 -8.00 5.27 -2.99
C GLU A 23 -8.94 4.29 -3.70
N ASP A 24 -9.65 4.71 -4.76
CA ASP A 24 -10.48 3.80 -5.53
C ASP A 24 -9.64 2.84 -6.38
N THR A 25 -8.56 3.31 -6.98
CA THR A 25 -7.56 2.44 -7.63
C THR A 25 -6.95 1.47 -6.61
N ALA A 26 -6.62 1.94 -5.41
CA ALA A 26 -6.10 1.10 -4.34
C ALA A 26 -7.10 -0.01 -3.93
N LYS A 27 -8.40 0.29 -3.81
CA LYS A 27 -9.46 -0.70 -3.57
C LYS A 27 -9.56 -1.72 -4.70
N GLN A 28 -9.52 -1.27 -5.96
CA GLN A 28 -9.56 -2.18 -7.11
C GLN A 28 -8.38 -3.16 -7.08
N ARG A 29 -7.17 -2.65 -6.86
CA ARG A 29 -5.95 -3.46 -6.72
C ARG A 29 -6.01 -4.38 -5.49
N ALA A 30 -6.62 -3.94 -4.40
CA ALA A 30 -6.80 -4.75 -3.20
C ALA A 30 -7.74 -5.94 -3.42
N VAL A 31 -8.84 -5.77 -4.17
CA VAL A 31 -9.72 -6.88 -4.58
C VAL A 31 -8.96 -7.89 -5.43
N VAL A 32 -8.11 -7.44 -6.35
CA VAL A 32 -7.23 -8.32 -7.14
C VAL A 32 -6.24 -9.06 -6.24
N CYS A 33 -5.61 -8.34 -5.30
CA CYS A 33 -4.63 -8.95 -4.39
C CYS A 33 -5.28 -9.91 -3.39
N ALA A 34 -6.53 -9.69 -2.97
CA ALA A 34 -7.26 -10.57 -2.06
C ALA A 34 -7.49 -11.98 -2.63
N THR A 35 -7.55 -12.11 -3.97
CA THR A 35 -7.69 -13.40 -4.67
C THR A 35 -6.36 -13.95 -5.20
N CYS A 36 -5.25 -13.26 -4.94
CA CYS A 36 -3.95 -13.64 -5.47
C CYS A 36 -3.32 -14.79 -4.68
N SER A 37 -2.85 -15.84 -5.37
CA SER A 37 -2.10 -16.97 -4.78
C SER A 37 -0.85 -16.56 -4.01
N ASN A 38 -0.26 -15.43 -4.40
CA ASN A 38 0.92 -14.85 -3.79
C ASN A 38 0.60 -13.96 -2.57
N ALA A 39 -0.66 -13.67 -2.28
CA ALA A 39 -1.03 -12.96 -1.05
C ALA A 39 -0.94 -13.90 0.16
N LYS A 40 -0.15 -13.52 1.17
CA LYS A 40 0.06 -14.30 2.40
C LYS A 40 -0.22 -13.44 3.62
N GLN A 41 -0.66 -14.07 4.70
CA GLN A 41 -0.98 -13.39 5.95
C GLN A 41 0.26 -13.23 6.83
N GLY A 42 0.53 -12.00 7.27
CA GLY A 42 1.63 -11.65 8.17
C GLY A 42 1.11 -11.36 9.57
N LYS A 43 1.60 -12.11 10.58
CA LYS A 43 1.16 -11.98 11.99
C LYS A 43 1.30 -10.55 12.54
N LEU A 44 2.35 -9.83 12.17
CA LEU A 44 2.61 -8.46 12.62
C LEU A 44 1.75 -7.41 11.89
N LEU A 45 1.36 -7.69 10.64
CA LEU A 45 0.60 -6.75 9.81
C LEU A 45 -0.90 -6.74 10.16
N ALA A 46 -1.40 -7.81 10.79
CA ALA A 46 -2.81 -7.91 11.20
C ALA A 46 -3.26 -6.82 12.19
N PHE A 47 -2.31 -6.21 12.91
CA PHE A 47 -2.57 -5.12 13.87
C PHE A 47 -2.69 -3.75 13.20
N ILE A 48 -2.34 -3.63 11.92
CA ILE A 48 -2.49 -2.38 11.17
C ILE A 48 -3.98 -2.18 10.87
N LYS A 49 -4.54 -1.09 11.36
CA LYS A 49 -5.91 -0.66 11.01
C LYS A 49 -5.87 -0.01 9.62
N ASP A 50 -6.55 -0.64 8.67
CA ASP A 50 -6.70 -0.16 7.30
C ASP A 50 -8.19 -0.26 6.89
N SER A 51 -8.62 0.59 5.97
CA SER A 51 -9.93 0.55 5.32
C SER A 51 -10.07 -0.63 4.36
N LEU A 52 -8.94 -1.13 3.81
CA LEU A 52 -8.89 -2.28 2.91
C LEU A 52 -8.93 -3.59 3.69
N THR A 53 -10.14 -4.01 4.08
CA THR A 53 -10.35 -5.19 4.94
C THR A 53 -9.98 -6.51 4.26
N GLU A 54 -10.12 -6.59 2.94
CA GLU A 54 -9.89 -7.77 2.11
C GLU A 54 -8.43 -8.23 2.07
N ILE A 55 -7.50 -7.29 2.26
CA ILE A 55 -6.04 -7.54 2.31
C ILE A 55 -5.46 -7.19 3.69
N LYS A 56 -6.31 -7.09 4.71
CA LYS A 56 -5.87 -6.74 6.06
C LYS A 56 -4.86 -7.76 6.56
N GLY A 57 -3.71 -7.26 7.02
CA GLY A 57 -2.62 -8.10 7.51
C GLY A 57 -1.88 -8.90 6.44
N ALA A 58 -2.20 -8.70 5.16
CA ALA A 58 -1.60 -9.46 4.08
C ALA A 58 -0.36 -8.76 3.49
N TYR A 59 0.55 -9.57 2.96
CA TYR A 59 1.74 -9.16 2.22
C TYR A 59 1.87 -9.98 0.93
N CYS A 60 2.59 -9.45 -0.05
CA CYS A 60 2.90 -10.17 -1.28
C CYS A 60 4.11 -11.10 -1.07
N ALA A 61 4.00 -12.38 -1.40
CA ALA A 61 5.10 -13.35 -1.27
C ALA A 61 6.23 -13.14 -2.29
N LEU A 62 5.98 -12.41 -3.39
CA LEU A 62 6.98 -12.17 -4.43
C LEU A 62 7.89 -10.98 -4.12
N CYS A 63 7.30 -9.86 -3.70
CA CYS A 63 8.04 -8.63 -3.38
C CYS A 63 8.15 -8.36 -1.88
N HIS A 64 7.55 -9.19 -1.04
CA HIS A 64 7.53 -9.09 0.42
C HIS A 64 6.93 -7.79 0.99
N CYS A 65 6.29 -6.97 0.16
CA CYS A 65 5.65 -5.73 0.59
C CYS A 65 4.30 -5.99 1.28
N PRO A 66 3.97 -5.23 2.34
CA PRO A 66 2.60 -5.17 2.86
C PRO A 66 1.63 -4.74 1.77
N LEU A 67 0.53 -5.48 1.59
CA LEU A 67 -0.41 -5.19 0.50
C LEU A 67 -1.10 -3.85 0.70
N SER A 68 -1.38 -3.45 1.95
CA SER A 68 -1.96 -2.14 2.29
C SER A 68 -1.17 -0.95 1.73
N ALA A 69 0.16 -1.04 1.74
CA ALA A 69 1.03 -0.01 1.16
C ALA A 69 1.23 -0.22 -0.35
N LYS A 70 1.42 -1.46 -0.78
CA LYS A 70 1.72 -1.80 -2.18
C LYS A 70 0.60 -1.33 -3.13
N VAL A 71 -0.67 -1.56 -2.78
CA VAL A 71 -1.79 -1.17 -3.64
C VAL A 71 -1.98 0.35 -3.77
N ARG A 72 -1.40 1.13 -2.84
CA ARG A 72 -1.40 2.61 -2.87
C ARG A 72 -0.12 3.19 -3.46
N SER A 73 0.83 2.34 -3.84
CA SER A 73 2.10 2.77 -4.44
C SER A 73 1.98 2.85 -5.97
N THR A 74 2.84 3.64 -6.60
CA THR A 74 3.02 3.68 -8.06
C THR A 74 3.85 2.50 -8.60
N ASP A 75 4.21 1.56 -7.73
CA ASP A 75 4.99 0.37 -8.09
C ASP A 75 4.11 -0.66 -8.80
N ILE A 76 4.71 -1.50 -9.64
CA ILE A 76 4.01 -2.45 -10.50
C ILE A 76 3.83 -3.79 -9.78
N CYS A 77 2.75 -4.51 -10.10
CA CYS A 77 2.58 -5.89 -9.67
C CYS A 77 3.66 -6.78 -10.30
N PRO A 78 4.48 -7.53 -9.54
CA PRO A 78 5.49 -8.44 -10.12
C PRO A 78 4.89 -9.57 -10.96
N ASP A 79 3.59 -9.83 -10.79
CA ASP A 79 2.80 -10.85 -11.52
C ASP A 79 1.85 -10.18 -12.55
N ASN A 80 2.02 -8.87 -12.80
CA ASN A 80 1.23 -8.05 -13.75
C ASN A 80 -0.30 -8.20 -13.62
N LYS A 81 -0.80 -8.47 -12.40
CA LYS A 81 -2.24 -8.66 -12.15
C LYS A 81 -3.04 -7.36 -12.10
N TRP A 82 -2.35 -6.25 -11.90
CA TRP A 82 -2.88 -4.92 -12.00
C TRP A 82 -1.85 -4.10 -12.77
N ASN A 83 -2.23 -3.72 -13.98
CA ASN A 83 -1.43 -2.89 -14.86
C ASN A 83 -1.98 -1.48 -14.73
N ASP A 84 -1.23 -0.58 -14.12
CA ASP A 84 -1.49 0.84 -14.27
C ASP A 84 -0.72 1.30 -15.51
N PRO A 85 -1.42 1.63 -16.61
CA PRO A 85 -0.82 2.47 -17.62
C PRO A 85 -0.68 3.85 -16.98
N ILE A 86 0.55 4.32 -16.82
CA ILE A 86 0.80 5.77 -16.74
C ILE A 86 0.48 6.35 -18.11
#